data_AF-A0A1C0YTF4-F1
#
_entry.id   AF-A0A1C0YTF4-F1
#
_cell.length_a   1.000
_cell.length_b   1.000
_cell.length_c   1.000
_cell.angle_alpha   90.00
_cell.angle_beta   90.00
_cell.angle_gamma   90.00
#
_symmetry.space_group_name_H-M   'P 1'
#
loop_
_entity.id
_entity.type
_entity.pdbx_description
1 polymer ?
#
loop_
_entity_poly.entity_id
_entity_poly.type
_entity_poly.pdbx_seq_one_letter_code
_entity_poly.pdbx_strand_id
1 'polypeptide(L)'
;MFIIASTRPLPLHYEQATRWIFKRGVYAAREVFYPFFVDVERGNDVTPLFHYIDRFIQQYTKYELAVHVQDWHVVFLLQQRFQHATFSKGVVIIKR
;
A
#
# COMPACT_ATOMS: atom_id res chain seq x y z
N MET A 1 4.40 -8.11 -7.17
CA MET A 1 4.45 -8.15 -5.70
C MET A 1 4.48 -6.73 -5.21
N PHE A 2 3.59 -6.35 -4.30
CA PHE A 2 3.63 -5.01 -3.69
C PHE A 2 3.94 -5.18 -2.21
N ILE A 3 4.65 -4.21 -1.65
CA ILE A 3 4.76 -4.10 -0.20
C ILE A 3 4.16 -2.78 0.20
N ILE A 4 3.18 -2.83 1.10
CA ILE A 4 2.65 -1.64 1.76
C ILE A 4 3.23 -1.61 3.16
N ALA A 5 3.85 -0.50 3.53
CA ALA A 5 4.51 -0.32 4.81
C ALA A 5 4.06 0.99 5.47
N SER A 6 3.97 1.03 6.80
CA SER A 6 3.44 2.20 7.51
C SER A 6 4.01 2.39 8.92
N THR A 7 3.99 3.64 9.38
CA THR A 7 4.21 4.02 10.79
C THR A 7 3.09 3.56 11.74
N ARG A 8 1.95 3.10 11.21
CA ARG A 8 0.80 2.60 11.99
C ARG A 8 0.48 1.15 11.62
N PRO A 9 -0.16 0.38 12.53
CA PRO A 9 -0.56 -1.00 12.24
C PRO A 9 -1.40 -1.11 10.97
N LEU A 10 -1.02 -2.05 10.10
CA LEU A 10 -1.74 -2.33 8.86
C LEU A 10 -2.66 -3.55 9.05
N PRO A 11 -3.96 -3.46 8.67
CA PRO A 11 -4.88 -4.57 8.84
C PRO A 11 -4.60 -5.70 7.84
N LEU A 12 -4.75 -6.95 8.26
CA LEU A 12 -4.78 -8.06 7.31
C LEU A 12 -6.09 -8.04 6.54
N HIS A 13 -6.04 -8.39 5.25
CA HIS A 13 -7.23 -8.37 4.41
C HIS A 13 -7.15 -9.41 3.31
N TYR A 14 -8.28 -10.02 3.00
CA TYR A 14 -8.43 -10.98 1.93
C TYR A 14 -9.70 -10.66 1.16
N GLU A 15 -9.57 -10.54 -0.15
CA GLU A 15 -10.70 -10.32 -1.04
C GLU A 15 -10.74 -11.41 -2.11
N GLN A 16 -11.62 -12.37 -1.90
CA GLN A 16 -11.71 -13.59 -2.71
C GLN A 16 -12.14 -13.30 -4.15
N ALA A 17 -13.07 -12.35 -4.35
CA ALA A 17 -13.62 -12.01 -5.66
C ALA A 17 -12.55 -11.44 -6.61
N THR A 18 -11.64 -10.64 -6.08
CA THR A 18 -10.58 -9.96 -6.85
C THR A 18 -9.22 -10.66 -6.74
N ARG A 19 -9.12 -11.71 -5.91
CA ARG A 19 -7.89 -12.46 -5.59
C ARG A 19 -6.79 -11.61 -4.95
N TRP A 20 -7.16 -10.56 -4.23
CA TRP A 20 -6.19 -9.78 -3.46
C TRP A 20 -5.95 -10.38 -2.09
N ILE A 21 -4.67 -10.50 -1.72
CA ILE A 21 -4.25 -11.05 -0.43
C ILE A 21 -3.28 -10.06 0.20
N PHE A 22 -3.66 -9.48 1.34
CA PHE A 22 -2.85 -8.58 2.16
C PHE A 22 -2.45 -9.35 3.42
N LYS A 23 -1.30 -10.03 3.35
CA LYS A 23 -0.80 -10.91 4.41
C LYS A 23 0.31 -10.21 5.19
N ARG A 24 0.50 -10.62 6.45
CA ARG A 24 1.60 -10.10 7.26
C ARG A 24 2.90 -10.44 6.54
N GLY A 25 3.73 -9.44 6.29
CA GLY A 25 4.98 -9.70 5.60
C GLY A 25 5.89 -10.54 6.48
N VAL A 26 6.20 -11.76 6.02
CA VAL A 26 7.34 -12.55 6.54
C VAL A 26 8.61 -12.15 5.76
N TYR A 27 8.42 -11.59 4.56
CA TYR A 27 9.46 -11.07 3.69
C TYR A 27 9.20 -9.58 3.42
N ALA A 28 10.02 -8.71 4.01
CA ALA A 28 10.10 -7.31 3.61
C ALA A 28 11.25 -7.14 2.62
N ALA A 29 11.06 -6.34 1.58
CA ALA A 29 12.18 -5.93 0.74
C ALA A 29 13.17 -5.11 1.59
N ARG A 30 14.47 -5.14 1.22
CA ARG A 30 15.53 -4.46 2.01
C ARG A 30 15.31 -2.96 2.13
N GLU A 31 14.51 -2.39 1.23
CA GLU A 31 14.19 -0.98 1.14
C GLU A 31 13.00 -0.56 2.02
N VAL A 32 12.41 -1.49 2.78
CA VAL A 32 11.27 -1.22 3.67
C VAL A 32 11.78 -0.79 5.05
N PHE A 33 11.55 0.47 5.41
CA PHE A 33 12.06 1.06 6.66
C PHE A 33 11.00 1.20 7.77
N TYR A 34 9.73 0.86 7.49
CA TYR A 34 8.63 1.07 8.44
C TYR A 34 8.39 -0.16 9.33
N PRO A 35 7.91 0.05 10.58
CA PRO A 35 7.71 -1.02 11.56
C PRO A 35 6.56 -1.97 11.22
N PHE A 36 5.55 -1.52 10.46
CA PHE A 36 4.42 -2.34 10.04
C PHE A 36 4.41 -2.49 8.52
N PHE A 37 4.22 -3.71 8.02
CA PHE A 37 4.16 -3.97 6.59
C PHE A 37 3.29 -5.18 6.27
N VAL A 38 2.66 -5.14 5.10
CA VAL A 38 1.93 -6.25 4.50
C VAL A 38 2.48 -6.53 3.11
N ASP A 39 2.64 -7.81 2.81
CA ASP A 39 2.91 -8.28 1.46
C ASP A 39 1.57 -8.42 0.74
N VAL A 40 1.52 -7.93 -0.50
CA VAL A 40 0.29 -7.86 -1.27
C VAL A 40 0.45 -8.65 -2.56
N GLU A 41 -0.37 -9.69 -2.66
CA GLU A 41 -0.53 -10.47 -3.88
C GLU A 41 -1.60 -9.81 -4.74
N ARG A 42 -1.22 -9.55 -6.00
CA ARG A 42 -1.98 -8.76 -6.95
C ARG A 42 -3.12 -9.55 -7.56
N GLY A 43 -4.31 -8.96 -7.58
CA GLY A 43 -5.40 -9.32 -8.47
C GLY A 43 -5.46 -8.47 -9.75
N ASN A 44 -6.40 -8.80 -10.64
CA ASN A 44 -6.50 -8.12 -11.96
C ASN A 44 -6.93 -6.65 -11.87
N ASP A 45 -7.72 -6.29 -10.86
CA ASP A 45 -8.22 -4.94 -10.61
C ASP A 45 -7.43 -4.26 -9.49
N VAL A 46 -7.17 -2.97 -9.57
CA VAL A 46 -6.47 -2.17 -8.56
C VAL A 46 -7.42 -1.57 -7.50
N THR A 47 -8.72 -1.57 -7.73
CA THR A 47 -9.73 -1.03 -6.79
C THR A 47 -9.56 -1.53 -5.34
N PRO A 48 -9.28 -2.83 -5.08
CA PRO A 48 -9.06 -3.34 -3.73
C PRO A 48 -7.91 -2.66 -2.98
N LEU A 49 -6.82 -2.32 -3.69
CA LEU A 49 -5.69 -1.59 -3.14
C LEU A 49 -6.14 -0.20 -2.65
N PHE A 50 -6.96 0.50 -3.43
CA PHE A 50 -7.46 1.81 -3.05
C PHE A 50 -8.38 1.76 -1.84
N HIS A 51 -9.35 0.84 -1.82
CA HIS A 51 -10.22 0.65 -0.67
C HIS A 51 -9.44 0.30 0.59
N TYR A 52 -8.40 -0.52 0.46
CA TYR A 52 -7.51 -0.86 1.55
C TYR A 52 -6.79 0.38 2.12
N ILE A 53 -6.21 1.21 1.25
CA ILE A 53 -5.50 2.44 1.65
C ILE A 53 -6.48 3.45 2.25
N ASP A 54 -7.66 3.64 1.65
CA ASP A 54 -8.69 4.56 2.17
C ASP A 54 -9.14 4.16 3.58
N ARG A 55 -9.41 2.86 3.78
CA ARG A 55 -9.77 2.32 5.10
C ARG A 55 -8.67 2.59 6.13
N PHE A 56 -7.40 2.43 5.75
CA PHE A 56 -6.27 2.72 6.63
C PHE A 56 -6.20 4.22 6.98
N ILE A 57 -6.29 5.10 5.97
CA ILE A 57 -6.20 6.55 6.15
C ILE A 57 -7.32 7.08 7.03
N GLN A 58 -8.53 6.53 6.92
CA GLN A 58 -9.68 6.91 7.75
C GLN A 58 -9.50 6.57 9.23
N GLN A 59 -8.62 5.63 9.58
CA GLN A 59 -8.39 5.20 10.97
C GLN A 59 -7.44 6.12 11.74
N TYR A 60 -6.65 6.97 11.05
CA TYR A 60 -5.57 7.71 11.68
C TYR A 60 -5.53 9.18 11.25
N THR A 61 -5.43 10.08 12.23
CA THR A 61 -5.24 11.52 11.96
C THR A 61 -3.83 11.85 11.48
N LYS A 62 -2.83 11.07 11.90
CA LYS A 62 -1.42 11.18 11.50
C LYS A 62 -0.86 9.82 11.07
N TYR A 63 -0.35 9.74 9.86
CA TYR A 63 0.19 8.52 9.28
C TYR A 63 1.23 8.81 8.20
N GLU A 64 2.08 7.83 7.96
CA GLU A 64 2.90 7.74 6.77
C GLU A 64 2.83 6.32 6.24
N LEU A 65 2.59 6.21 4.94
CA LEU A 65 2.39 4.97 4.21
C LEU A 65 3.32 4.98 3.00
N ALA A 66 4.10 3.91 2.83
CA ALA A 66 4.92 3.68 1.66
C ALA A 66 4.38 2.47 0.90
N VAL A 67 4.08 2.67 -0.38
CA VAL A 67 3.68 1.63 -1.32
C VAL A 67 4.86 1.37 -2.25
N HIS A 68 5.52 0.24 -2.05
CA HIS A 68 6.60 -0.25 -2.90
C HIS A 68 6.00 -1.01 -4.07
N VAL A 69 6.10 -0.43 -5.26
CA VAL A 69 5.46 -0.93 -6.48
C VAL A 69 6.35 -0.66 -7.69
N GLN A 70 6.60 -1.71 -8.48
CA GLN A 70 7.37 -1.58 -9.73
C GLN A 70 6.50 -1.19 -10.94
N ASP A 71 5.18 -1.37 -10.83
CA ASP A 71 4.24 -1.07 -11.91
C ASP A 71 3.90 0.44 -11.95
N TRP A 72 4.39 1.13 -12.97
CA TRP A 72 4.13 2.55 -13.24
C TRP A 72 2.66 2.89 -13.41
N HIS A 73 1.84 1.98 -13.93
CA HIS A 73 0.41 2.22 -14.06
C HIS A 73 -0.25 2.37 -12.69
N VAL A 74 0.13 1.52 -11.73
CA VAL A 74 -0.36 1.60 -10.35
C VAL A 74 0.17 2.85 -9.64
N VAL A 75 1.45 3.20 -9.86
CA VAL A 75 2.03 4.45 -9.35
C VAL A 75 1.19 5.65 -9.77
N PHE A 76 0.89 5.75 -11.08
CA PHE A 76 0.12 6.86 -11.63
C PHE A 76 -1.29 6.93 -11.02
N LEU A 77 -1.99 5.79 -10.91
CA LEU A 77 -3.33 5.77 -10.34
C LEU A 77 -3.35 6.12 -8.83
N LEU A 78 -2.33 5.69 -8.07
CA LEU A 78 -2.18 6.08 -6.66
C LEU A 78 -1.98 7.59 -6.53
N GLN A 79 -1.14 8.20 -7.38
CA GLN A 79 -0.91 9.64 -7.37
C GLN A 79 -2.15 10.44 -7.79
N GLN A 80 -2.95 9.92 -8.73
CA GLN A 80 -4.21 10.54 -9.12
C GLN A 80 -5.25 10.50 -7.98
N ARG A 81 -5.37 9.38 -7.28
CA ARG A 81 -6.34 9.22 -6.19
C ARG A 81 -5.93 9.97 -4.93
N PHE A 82 -4.65 9.92 -4.58
CA PHE A 82 -4.10 10.52 -3.38
C PHE A 82 -3.25 11.74 -3.76
N GLN A 83 -3.88 12.92 -3.87
CA GLN A 83 -3.22 14.14 -4.39
C GLN A 83 -1.97 14.59 -3.60
N HIS A 84 -1.83 14.15 -2.35
CA HIS A 84 -0.68 14.42 -1.49
C HIS A 84 0.39 13.31 -1.57
N ALA A 85 0.22 12.34 -2.47
CA ALA A 85 1.17 11.26 -2.66
C ALA A 85 2.38 11.73 -3.46
N THR A 86 3.57 11.43 -2.97
CA THR A 86 4.83 11.71 -3.66
C THR A 86 5.46 10.41 -4.15
N PHE A 87 6.03 10.43 -5.34
CA PHE A 87 6.78 9.29 -5.87
C PHE A 87 8.27 9.57 -5.79
N SER A 88 9.02 8.67 -5.17
CA SER A 88 10.48 8.76 -5.07
C SER A 88 11.09 7.37 -5.05
N LYS A 89 12.12 7.14 -5.89
CA LYS A 89 12.91 5.90 -5.93
C LYS A 89 12.07 4.61 -6.02
N GLY A 90 10.98 4.60 -6.79
CA GLY A 90 10.13 3.41 -6.94
C GLY A 90 9.14 3.20 -5.80
N VAL A 91 8.93 4.20 -4.95
CA VAL A 91 8.02 4.15 -3.80
C VAL A 91 7.04 5.31 -3.86
N VAL A 92 5.76 5.01 -3.70
CA VAL A 92 4.71 6.02 -3.50
C VAL A 92 4.55 6.26 -2.01
N ILE A 93 4.74 7.48 -1.56
CA ILE A 93 4.61 7.90 -0.16
C ILE A 93 3.32 8.70 -0.01
N ILE A 94 2.45 8.26 0.89
CA ILE A 94 1.17 8.89 1.21
C ILE A 94 1.21 9.23 2.70
N LYS A 95 1.13 10.51 3.06
CA LYS A 95 1.30 10.97 4.44
C LYS A 95 0.42 12.15 4.80
N ARG A 96 0.01 12.19 6.07
CA ARG A 96 -0.73 13.28 6.68
C ARG A 96 -0.32 13.45 8.15
#